data_AF-A0A971PXV0-F1
#
_entry.id   AF-A0A971PXV0-F1
#
_cell.length_a   1.000
_cell.length_b   1.000
_cell.length_c   1.000
_cell.angle_alpha   90.00
_cell.angle_beta   90.00
_cell.angle_gamma   90.00
#
_symmetry.space_group_name_H-M   'P 1'
#
loop_
_entity.id
_entity.type
_entity.pdbx_description
1 polymer ?
#
loop_
_entity_poly.entity_id
_entity_poly.type
_entity_poly.pdbx_seq_one_letter_code
_entity_poly.pdbx_strand_id
1 'polypeptide(L)'
;MKKIKIIALAIMLAFLATAPGFVNADETMLTPNKLVVFKISDYNYYTQDIGSDKVNKVKMDAAPLIKDNRTFVPVRFLGNALGVTDSNIQWDKATRTATLKGKAELKLKDGEKAVTTNGNKQTIDVAPYIIPPGRTMLPARYVAEGLGFTVEWDKANQLAICYPAGTQKPDMSKVLQEITGQSNKPIVKRPKADLNNQGGLTSEQSQEFRKELEKSIKMDRANNTISFYLPLLPEGFEWDIGLNQHFGPKPDDSYYILHDDNRLADGQSYTFEVDYNKMTRGYFTFGPCKKGLVRADMTSLNLKTGKVEYYERAW
;
A
#
# COMPACT_ATOMS: atom_id res chain seq x y z
N MET A 1 -10.80 96.29 28.01
CA MET A 1 -12.01 95.57 28.48
C MET A 1 -12.62 94.80 27.32
N LYS A 2 -12.67 93.46 27.38
CA LYS A 2 -13.88 92.63 27.19
C LYS A 2 -13.54 91.13 27.09
N LYS A 3 -13.74 90.48 28.24
CA LYS A 3 -14.23 89.10 28.47
C LYS A 3 -13.45 87.94 27.84
N ILE A 4 -12.51 87.39 28.61
CA ILE A 4 -12.01 86.01 28.49
C ILE A 4 -13.07 85.08 29.07
N LYS A 5 -13.60 84.14 28.28
CA LYS A 5 -14.48 83.06 28.75
C LYS A 5 -13.64 81.82 29.06
N ILE A 6 -13.78 81.40 30.31
CA ILE A 6 -13.41 80.12 30.92
C ILE A 6 -14.17 78.97 30.24
N ILE A 7 -13.56 77.78 30.14
CA ILE A 7 -14.21 76.47 30.41
C ILE A 7 -13.14 75.52 30.96
N ALA A 8 -13.49 74.84 32.05
CA ALA A 8 -12.70 73.89 32.81
C ALA A 8 -12.51 72.55 32.07
N LEU A 9 -11.36 71.91 32.29
CA LEU A 9 -11.11 70.51 31.92
C LEU A 9 -11.05 69.68 33.21
N ALA A 10 -12.04 68.81 33.42
CA ALA A 10 -12.15 67.96 34.60
C ALA A 10 -12.18 66.46 34.22
N ILE A 11 -11.17 65.74 34.73
CA ILE A 11 -11.20 64.41 35.39
C ILE A 11 -11.89 63.22 34.66
N MET A 12 -11.10 62.19 34.32
CA MET A 12 -11.35 60.79 34.76
C MET A 12 -10.19 59.82 34.49
N LEU A 13 -9.89 58.99 35.50
CA LEU A 13 -9.09 57.74 35.53
C LEU A 13 -9.48 56.79 34.37
N ALA A 14 -8.72 55.77 33.91
CA ALA A 14 -7.84 54.85 34.63
C ALA A 14 -7.06 53.94 33.64
N PHE A 15 -6.01 53.31 34.20
CA PHE A 15 -5.35 52.05 33.80
C PHE A 15 -4.50 52.00 32.51
N LEU A 16 -3.18 52.04 32.73
CA LEU A 16 -2.21 51.33 31.89
C LEU A 16 -2.58 49.83 31.87
N ALA A 17 -3.15 49.38 30.75
CA ALA A 17 -3.01 48.00 30.32
C ALA A 17 -1.91 48.01 29.26
N THR A 18 -0.72 47.53 29.63
CA THR A 18 0.30 47.13 28.67
C THR A 18 -0.35 46.12 27.74
N ALA A 19 -0.60 46.51 26.49
CA ALA A 19 -0.95 45.55 25.46
C ALA A 19 0.19 44.53 25.41
N PRO A 20 -0.07 43.23 25.70
CA PRO A 20 0.95 42.22 25.50
C PRO A 20 1.37 42.29 24.03
N GLY A 21 2.68 42.45 23.83
CA GLY A 21 3.28 42.54 22.51
C GLY A 21 2.79 41.39 21.64
N PHE A 22 2.53 41.69 20.37
CA PHE A 22 2.44 40.66 19.34
C PHE A 22 3.80 39.95 19.31
N VAL A 23 3.86 38.79 19.96
CA VAL A 23 4.95 37.85 19.77
C VAL A 23 4.78 37.35 18.34
N ASN A 24 5.66 37.74 17.43
CA ASN A 24 5.86 37.01 16.19
C ASN A 24 6.25 35.60 16.60
N ALA A 25 5.31 34.65 16.50
CA ALA A 25 5.65 33.24 16.50
C ALA A 25 6.28 32.92 15.14
N ASP A 26 7.51 33.37 14.95
CA ASP A 26 8.44 32.79 13.97
C ASP A 26 9.11 31.58 14.66
N GLU A 27 8.28 30.59 15.02
CA GLU A 27 8.80 29.24 15.18
C GLU A 27 8.93 28.71 13.76
N THR A 28 10.17 28.59 13.27
CA THR A 28 10.45 27.87 12.03
C THR A 28 9.89 26.45 12.17
N MET A 29 8.66 26.24 11.71
CA MET A 29 8.05 24.93 11.61
C MET A 29 8.97 24.10 10.71
N LEU A 30 9.78 23.23 11.31
CA LEU A 30 10.64 22.31 10.59
C LEU A 30 9.75 21.48 9.65
N THR A 31 10.10 21.41 8.37
CA THR A 31 9.43 20.50 7.45
C THR A 31 9.52 19.10 8.03
N PRO A 32 8.39 18.40 8.28
CA PRO A 32 8.46 17.06 8.82
C PRO A 32 9.32 16.16 7.93
N ASN A 33 10.26 15.43 8.52
CA ASN A 33 11.07 14.45 7.80
C ASN A 33 10.23 13.17 7.56
N LYS A 34 9.18 13.30 6.73
CA LYS A 34 8.17 12.27 6.52
C LYS A 34 7.99 11.94 5.04
N LEU A 35 7.79 10.66 4.77
CA LEU A 35 7.22 10.15 3.54
C LEU A 35 5.69 10.14 3.69
N VAL A 36 4.98 10.69 2.70
CA VAL A 36 3.52 10.73 2.65
C VAL A 36 3.04 10.15 1.32
N VAL A 37 2.09 9.23 1.37
CA VAL A 37 1.63 8.50 0.18
C VAL A 37 0.11 8.48 0.12
N PHE A 38 -0.41 8.89 -1.02
CA PHE A 38 -1.82 8.84 -1.39
C PHE A 38 -2.01 7.89 -2.57
N LYS A 39 -2.92 6.93 -2.44
CA LYS A 39 -3.32 6.03 -3.53
C LYS A 39 -4.65 6.47 -4.11
N ILE A 40 -4.76 6.45 -5.44
CA ILE A 40 -6.04 6.74 -6.12
C ILE A 40 -7.12 5.78 -5.65
N SER A 41 -8.32 6.31 -5.38
CA SER A 41 -9.51 5.58 -4.91
C SER A 41 -9.37 4.92 -3.52
N ASP A 42 -8.25 5.11 -2.82
CA ASP A 42 -8.10 4.64 -1.44
C ASP A 42 -8.59 5.71 -0.46
N TYR A 43 -9.39 5.28 0.52
CA TYR A 43 -9.84 6.13 1.61
C TYR A 43 -8.81 6.23 2.74
N ASN A 44 -7.58 5.72 2.55
CA ASN A 44 -6.49 5.87 3.49
C ASN A 44 -5.32 6.60 2.84
N TYR A 45 -4.62 7.40 3.63
CA TYR A 45 -3.27 7.83 3.30
C TYR A 45 -2.28 7.22 4.28
N TYR A 46 -1.03 7.17 3.85
CA TYR A 46 0.04 6.48 4.55
C TYR A 46 1.15 7.48 4.85
N THR A 47 1.69 7.44 6.06
CA THR A 47 2.84 8.25 6.46
C THR A 47 3.90 7.39 7.13
N GLN A 48 5.15 7.77 6.96
CA GLN A 48 6.29 7.12 7.59
C GLN A 48 7.32 8.20 7.91
N ASP A 49 7.79 8.27 9.15
CA ASP A 49 8.97 9.07 9.47
C ASP A 49 10.17 8.45 8.73
N ILE A 50 10.91 9.24 7.96
CA ILE A 50 11.98 8.71 7.10
C ILE A 50 13.05 8.07 7.98
N GLY A 51 13.33 6.78 7.74
CA GLY A 51 14.21 5.94 8.55
C GLY A 51 13.50 5.07 9.59
N SER A 52 12.20 5.26 9.84
CA SER A 52 11.39 4.43 10.75
C SER A 52 10.95 3.11 10.09
N ASP A 53 10.70 2.09 10.92
CA ASP A 53 10.01 0.86 10.48
C ASP A 53 8.49 0.98 10.50
N LYS A 54 7.96 2.00 11.19
CA LYS A 54 6.52 2.14 11.41
C LYS A 54 5.86 2.94 10.30
N VAL A 55 4.85 2.35 9.66
CA VAL A 55 3.93 3.03 8.75
C VAL A 55 2.63 3.35 9.49
N ASN A 56 2.20 4.61 9.44
CA ASN A 56 0.90 5.02 9.96
C ASN A 56 -0.10 5.09 8.81
N LYS A 57 -1.23 4.40 8.97
CA LYS A 57 -2.37 4.42 8.06
C LYS A 57 -3.47 5.30 8.66
N VAL A 58 -3.93 6.29 7.92
CA VAL A 58 -4.95 7.23 8.39
C VAL A 58 -6.13 7.25 7.43
N LYS A 59 -7.33 7.00 7.97
CA LYS A 59 -8.58 7.03 7.22
C LYS A 59 -9.00 8.47 6.91
N MET A 60 -9.41 8.68 5.67
CA MET A 60 -10.01 9.88 5.12
C MET A 60 -11.50 9.65 4.87
N ASP A 61 -12.23 10.74 4.67
CA ASP A 61 -13.64 10.73 4.27
C ASP A 61 -13.85 11.08 2.78
N ALA A 62 -12.77 11.32 2.05
CA ALA A 62 -12.73 11.50 0.61
C ALA A 62 -11.45 10.84 0.05
N ALA A 63 -11.59 10.11 -1.04
CA ALA A 63 -10.47 9.44 -1.69
C ALA A 63 -9.77 10.36 -2.72
N PRO A 64 -8.45 10.22 -2.92
CA PRO A 64 -7.74 10.81 -4.04
C PRO A 64 -8.30 10.32 -5.38
N LEU A 65 -8.29 11.17 -6.39
CA LEU A 65 -8.77 10.82 -7.72
C LEU A 65 -7.92 11.48 -8.82
N ILE A 66 -8.06 10.97 -10.04
CA ILE A 66 -7.48 11.60 -11.22
C ILE A 66 -8.59 12.37 -11.96
N LYS A 67 -8.35 13.65 -12.21
CA LYS A 67 -9.21 14.52 -13.04
C LYS A 67 -8.33 15.47 -13.81
N ASP A 68 -8.66 15.75 -15.06
CA ASP A 68 -7.89 16.67 -15.94
C ASP A 68 -6.38 16.35 -15.97
N ASN A 69 -6.04 15.05 -15.97
CA ASN A 69 -4.67 14.54 -15.92
C ASN A 69 -3.84 15.04 -14.72
N ARG A 70 -4.51 15.30 -13.59
CA ARG A 70 -3.91 15.70 -12.31
C ARG A 70 -4.47 14.84 -11.18
N THR A 71 -3.62 14.54 -10.20
CA THR A 71 -4.02 13.82 -8.99
C THR A 71 -4.55 14.81 -7.96
N PHE A 72 -5.86 14.76 -7.73
CA PHE A 72 -6.55 15.55 -6.72
C PHE A 72 -6.60 14.79 -5.40
N VAL A 73 -6.28 15.48 -4.31
CA VAL A 73 -6.36 14.96 -2.94
C VAL A 73 -7.19 15.89 -2.07
N PRO A 74 -7.83 15.40 -0.99
CA PRO A 74 -8.54 16.28 -0.09
C PRO A 74 -7.55 17.11 0.73
N VAL A 75 -7.61 18.42 0.56
CA VAL A 75 -6.57 19.38 1.00
C VAL A 75 -6.25 19.26 2.50
N ARG A 76 -7.27 19.07 3.35
CA ARG A 76 -7.08 18.95 4.79
C ARG A 76 -6.18 17.77 5.16
N PHE A 77 -6.43 16.60 4.58
CA PHE A 77 -5.62 15.41 4.90
C PHE A 77 -4.21 15.52 4.34
N LEU A 78 -4.02 16.14 3.17
CA LEU A 78 -2.68 16.44 2.69
C LEU A 78 -1.96 17.41 3.63
N GLY A 79 -2.61 18.51 4.05
CA GLY A 79 -2.05 19.44 5.03
C GLY A 79 -1.63 18.74 6.33
N ASN A 80 -2.53 17.93 6.91
CA ASN A 80 -2.27 17.17 8.13
C ASN A 80 -1.11 16.18 7.96
N ALA A 81 -1.06 15.46 6.84
CA ALA A 81 0.02 14.53 6.54
C ALA A 81 1.39 15.22 6.40
N LEU A 82 1.40 16.48 5.94
CA LEU A 82 2.58 17.33 5.79
C LEU A 82 2.88 18.17 7.04
N GLY A 83 2.20 17.91 8.17
CA GLY A 83 2.49 18.50 9.47
C GLY A 83 1.72 19.79 9.81
N VAL A 84 0.75 20.20 9.00
CA VAL A 84 -0.15 21.30 9.35
C VAL A 84 -1.20 20.77 10.34
N THR A 85 -1.33 21.37 11.52
CA THR A 85 -2.35 20.96 12.49
C THR A 85 -3.75 21.43 12.07
N ASP A 86 -4.81 20.75 12.52
CA ASP A 86 -6.18 21.18 12.20
C ASP A 86 -6.49 22.62 12.65
N SER A 87 -5.87 23.10 13.74
CA SER A 87 -5.98 24.50 14.20
C SER A 87 -5.44 25.52 13.18
N ASN A 88 -4.52 25.08 12.33
CA ASN A 88 -3.87 25.85 11.29
C ASN A 88 -4.47 25.62 9.89
N ILE A 89 -5.58 24.88 9.80
CA ILE A 89 -6.35 24.69 8.57
C ILE A 89 -7.70 25.39 8.70
N GLN A 90 -7.87 26.49 7.97
CA GLN A 90 -9.04 27.35 8.05
C GLN A 90 -9.82 27.32 6.74
N TRP A 91 -11.15 27.38 6.84
CA TRP A 91 -12.05 27.53 5.70
C TRP A 91 -12.90 28.78 5.89
N ASP A 92 -12.75 29.74 4.98
CA ASP A 92 -13.64 30.88 4.87
C ASP A 92 -14.78 30.55 3.90
N LYS A 93 -15.99 30.44 4.45
CA LYS A 93 -17.20 30.11 3.68
C LYS A 93 -17.65 31.25 2.76
N ALA A 94 -17.44 32.51 3.15
CA ALA A 94 -17.88 33.67 2.37
C ALA A 94 -17.04 33.83 1.11
N THR A 95 -15.72 33.64 1.23
CA THR A 95 -14.80 33.75 0.09
C THR A 95 -14.52 32.40 -0.60
N ARG A 96 -14.96 31.28 0.00
CA ARG A 96 -14.69 29.90 -0.43
C ARG A 96 -13.18 29.62 -0.51
N THR A 97 -12.45 30.07 0.52
CA THR A 97 -11.00 30.01 0.58
C THR A 97 -10.53 29.05 1.67
N ALA A 98 -9.68 28.09 1.31
CA ALA A 98 -8.92 27.28 2.26
C ALA A 98 -7.58 27.97 2.55
N THR A 99 -7.23 28.09 3.83
CA THR A 99 -5.93 28.61 4.28
C THR A 99 -5.23 27.56 5.14
N LEU A 100 -4.01 27.20 4.79
CA LEU A 100 -3.17 26.26 5.54
C LEU A 100 -1.94 27.02 6.03
N LYS A 101 -1.69 27.00 7.34
CA LYS A 101 -0.55 27.68 7.97
C LYS A 101 0.46 26.65 8.47
N GLY A 102 1.39 26.25 7.59
CA GLY A 102 2.52 25.39 7.94
C GLY A 102 3.83 26.19 7.95
N LYS A 103 4.88 25.63 7.36
CA LYS A 103 6.12 26.37 7.04
C LYS A 103 5.86 27.60 6.16
N ALA A 104 4.81 27.53 5.33
CA ALA A 104 4.30 28.65 4.57
C ALA A 104 2.79 28.78 4.78
N GLU A 105 2.27 29.99 4.63
CA GLU A 105 0.84 30.25 4.49
C GLU A 105 0.43 29.98 3.05
N LEU A 106 -0.39 28.95 2.86
CA LEU A 106 -0.97 28.58 1.57
C LEU A 106 -2.45 28.98 1.54
N LYS A 107 -2.87 29.74 0.52
CA LYS A 107 -4.28 30.12 0.29
C LYS A 107 -4.76 29.65 -1.08
N LEU A 108 -5.94 29.05 -1.08
CA LEU A 108 -6.51 28.34 -2.22
C LEU A 108 -8.00 28.66 -2.27
N LYS A 109 -8.49 29.15 -3.42
CA LYS A 109 -9.90 29.47 -3.59
C LYS A 109 -10.57 28.50 -4.54
N ASP A 110 -11.75 28.02 -4.15
CA ASP A 110 -12.56 27.13 -4.97
C ASP A 110 -12.86 27.76 -6.34
N GLY A 111 -12.65 26.99 -7.41
CA GLY A 111 -12.88 27.43 -8.79
C GLY A 111 -11.83 28.37 -9.38
N GLU A 112 -10.85 28.84 -8.59
CA GLU A 112 -9.81 29.75 -9.09
C GLU A 112 -8.49 29.02 -9.39
N LYS A 113 -7.89 29.35 -10.54
CA LYS A 113 -6.57 28.85 -10.97
C LYS A 113 -5.41 29.63 -10.35
N ALA A 114 -5.53 29.98 -9.07
CA ALA A 114 -4.54 30.74 -8.34
C ALA A 114 -4.30 30.14 -6.96
N VAL A 115 -3.03 30.02 -6.61
CA VAL A 115 -2.55 29.58 -5.31
C VAL A 115 -1.63 30.68 -4.77
N THR A 116 -1.81 31.06 -3.52
CA THR A 116 -0.94 32.05 -2.89
C THR A 116 -0.11 31.37 -1.81
N THR A 117 1.21 31.48 -1.90
CA THR A 117 2.16 30.96 -0.91
C THR A 117 2.94 32.13 -0.32
N ASN A 118 2.81 32.39 0.99
CA ASN A 118 3.42 33.54 1.67
C ASN A 118 3.17 34.88 0.96
N GLY A 119 1.94 35.09 0.48
CA GLY A 119 1.55 36.29 -0.27
C GLY A 119 1.92 36.29 -1.77
N ASN A 120 2.80 35.38 -2.21
CA ASN A 120 3.17 35.26 -3.62
C ASN A 120 2.14 34.43 -4.38
N LYS A 121 1.56 35.02 -5.43
CA LYS A 121 0.54 34.37 -6.26
C LYS A 121 1.19 33.55 -7.37
N GLN A 122 0.82 32.28 -7.46
CA GLN A 122 1.18 31.34 -8.52
C GLN A 122 -0.08 30.90 -9.26
N THR A 123 -0.03 30.91 -10.60
CA THR A 123 -1.10 30.33 -11.43
C THR A 123 -0.96 28.82 -11.51
N ILE A 124 -2.07 28.11 -11.40
CA ILE A 124 -2.13 26.64 -11.52
C ILE A 124 -2.97 26.23 -12.73
N ASP A 125 -2.73 25.04 -13.27
CA ASP A 125 -3.37 24.60 -14.52
C ASP A 125 -4.81 24.10 -14.35
N VAL A 126 -5.14 23.57 -13.18
CA VAL A 126 -6.49 23.11 -12.82
C VAL A 126 -6.92 23.72 -11.48
N ALA A 127 -8.18 24.13 -11.38
CA ALA A 127 -8.68 24.81 -10.18
C ALA A 127 -9.03 23.80 -9.07
N PRO A 128 -8.95 24.21 -7.78
CA PRO A 128 -9.52 23.43 -6.68
C PRO A 128 -11.04 23.36 -6.86
N TYR A 129 -11.65 22.26 -6.41
CA TYR A 129 -13.10 22.13 -6.44
C TYR A 129 -13.63 21.36 -5.22
N ILE A 130 -14.88 21.61 -4.85
CA ILE A 130 -15.53 20.91 -3.74
C ILE A 130 -16.30 19.68 -4.23
N ILE A 131 -16.14 18.54 -3.57
CA ILE A 131 -16.96 17.33 -3.75
C ILE A 131 -17.91 17.13 -2.56
N PRO A 132 -19.09 16.48 -2.74
CA PRO A 132 -19.94 16.06 -1.64
C PRO A 132 -19.21 15.15 -0.65
N PRO A 133 -19.45 15.27 0.68
CA PRO A 133 -20.39 16.17 1.34
C PRO A 133 -19.83 17.57 1.66
N GLY A 134 -18.65 17.95 1.14
CA GLY A 134 -18.04 19.26 1.39
C GLY A 134 -16.52 19.20 1.55
N ARG A 135 -15.82 18.50 0.67
CA ARG A 135 -14.35 18.38 0.70
C ARG A 135 -13.72 19.15 -0.45
N THR A 136 -12.83 20.08 -0.12
CA THR A 136 -12.01 20.79 -1.11
C THR A 136 -10.91 19.87 -1.62
N MET A 137 -10.95 19.60 -2.92
CA MET A 137 -9.99 18.79 -3.65
C MET A 137 -9.05 19.71 -4.43
N LEU A 138 -7.75 19.43 -4.38
CA LEU A 138 -6.73 20.21 -5.12
C LEU A 138 -5.63 19.30 -5.63
N PRO A 139 -4.92 19.64 -6.73
CA PRO A 139 -3.78 18.85 -7.15
C PRO A 139 -2.70 18.76 -6.06
N ALA A 140 -2.34 17.55 -5.67
CA ALA A 140 -1.44 17.31 -4.53
C ALA A 140 -0.14 18.12 -4.59
N ARG A 141 0.40 18.27 -5.81
CA ARG A 141 1.64 18.99 -6.11
C ARG A 141 1.66 20.41 -5.55
N TYR A 142 0.65 21.23 -5.85
CA TYR A 142 0.68 22.65 -5.49
C TYR A 142 0.59 22.89 -3.98
N VAL A 143 -0.09 22.01 -3.26
CA VAL A 143 -0.14 22.08 -1.79
C VAL A 143 1.17 21.59 -1.18
N ALA A 144 1.69 20.46 -1.64
CA ALA A 144 2.92 19.87 -1.11
C ALA A 144 4.15 20.76 -1.38
N GLU A 145 4.32 21.24 -2.61
CA GLU A 145 5.42 22.15 -2.99
C GLU A 145 5.34 23.47 -2.22
N GLY A 146 4.13 24.03 -2.07
CA GLY A 146 3.92 25.22 -1.24
C GLY A 146 4.31 25.03 0.23
N LEU A 147 4.26 23.80 0.73
CA LEU A 147 4.65 23.43 2.10
C LEU A 147 6.11 22.91 2.21
N GLY A 148 6.88 22.94 1.12
CA GLY A 148 8.30 22.55 1.11
C GLY A 148 8.58 21.08 0.83
N PHE A 149 7.63 20.36 0.24
CA PHE A 149 7.77 18.97 -0.19
C PHE A 149 7.87 18.87 -1.71
N THR A 150 8.51 17.82 -2.22
CA THR A 150 8.40 17.43 -3.63
C THR A 150 7.31 16.39 -3.80
N VAL A 151 6.73 16.28 -5.00
CA VAL A 151 5.71 15.27 -5.34
C VAL A 151 6.12 14.48 -6.57
N GLU A 152 6.18 13.17 -6.42
CA GLU A 152 6.34 12.22 -7.51
C GLU A 152 5.05 11.44 -7.77
N TRP A 153 4.88 11.03 -9.03
CA TRP A 153 3.78 10.17 -9.45
C TRP A 153 4.32 8.77 -9.80
N ASP A 154 3.85 7.75 -9.08
CA ASP A 154 4.04 6.36 -9.45
C ASP A 154 2.84 5.89 -10.27
N LYS A 155 3.04 5.75 -11.57
CA LYS A 155 2.00 5.33 -12.51
C LYS A 155 1.57 3.87 -12.30
N ALA A 156 2.50 2.98 -11.93
CA ALA A 156 2.22 1.55 -11.82
C ALA A 156 1.30 1.26 -10.64
N ASN A 157 1.56 1.92 -9.50
CA ASN A 157 0.78 1.74 -8.29
C ASN A 157 -0.31 2.81 -8.08
N GLN A 158 -0.38 3.78 -8.99
CA GLN A 158 -1.26 4.96 -8.92
C GLN A 158 -1.09 5.74 -7.61
N LEU A 159 0.15 6.11 -7.28
CA LEU A 159 0.50 6.79 -6.03
C LEU A 159 1.00 8.21 -6.27
N ALA A 160 0.47 9.16 -5.50
CA ALA A 160 1.12 10.44 -5.26
C ALA A 160 2.02 10.32 -4.03
N ILE A 161 3.32 10.52 -4.24
CA ILE A 161 4.37 10.32 -3.24
C ILE A 161 4.96 11.68 -2.89
N CYS A 162 4.87 12.09 -1.62
CA CYS A 162 5.40 13.36 -1.14
C CYS A 162 6.50 13.13 -0.10
N TYR A 163 7.61 13.85 -0.20
CA TYR A 163 8.73 13.83 0.75
C TYR A 163 9.47 15.17 0.72
N PRO A 164 10.34 15.49 1.70
CA PRO A 164 10.98 16.81 1.78
C PRO A 164 11.71 17.19 0.49
N ALA A 165 11.54 18.43 0.04
CA ALA A 165 12.20 18.90 -1.18
C ALA A 165 13.73 18.90 -1.01
N GLY A 166 14.46 18.52 -2.06
CA GLY A 166 15.92 18.47 -2.05
C GLY A 166 16.54 17.23 -1.40
N THR A 167 15.74 16.25 -0.96
CA THR A 167 16.25 14.96 -0.45
C THR A 167 16.17 13.87 -1.52
N GLN A 168 16.92 12.79 -1.33
CA GLN A 168 16.71 11.56 -2.10
C GLN A 168 15.32 10.99 -1.79
N LYS A 169 14.70 10.37 -2.80
CA LYS A 169 13.44 9.63 -2.63
C LYS A 169 13.61 8.56 -1.55
N PRO A 170 12.78 8.56 -0.49
CA PRO A 170 12.85 7.54 0.55
C PRO A 170 12.52 6.13 0.02
N ASP A 171 12.99 5.10 0.72
CA ASP A 171 12.57 3.72 0.47
C ASP A 171 11.05 3.58 0.70
N MET A 172 10.36 3.06 -0.31
CA MET A 172 8.92 2.89 -0.34
C MET A 172 8.47 1.50 0.14
N SER A 173 9.39 0.56 0.37
CA SER A 173 9.10 -0.87 0.54
C SER A 173 8.05 -1.14 1.62
N LYS A 174 8.17 -0.52 2.79
CA LYS A 174 7.23 -0.72 3.92
C LYS A 174 5.85 -0.11 3.64
N VAL A 175 5.82 1.08 3.05
CA VAL A 175 4.55 1.73 2.69
C VAL A 175 3.85 0.96 1.58
N LEU A 176 4.58 0.45 0.60
CA LEU A 176 4.03 -0.41 -0.46
C LEU A 176 3.48 -1.73 0.11
N GLN A 177 4.17 -2.34 1.08
CA GLN A 177 3.65 -3.52 1.79
C GLN A 177 2.31 -3.22 2.48
N GLU A 178 2.23 -2.10 3.21
CA GLU A 178 1.00 -1.68 3.89
C GLU A 178 -0.13 -1.36 2.88
N ILE A 179 0.17 -0.69 1.76
CA ILE A 179 -0.78 -0.36 0.69
C ILE A 179 -1.29 -1.60 -0.04
N THR A 180 -0.44 -2.61 -0.24
CA THR A 180 -0.79 -3.85 -0.96
C THR A 180 -1.47 -4.89 -0.06
N GLY A 181 -1.64 -4.60 1.23
CA GLY A 181 -2.24 -5.52 2.19
C GLY A 181 -1.32 -6.67 2.58
N GLN A 182 -0.01 -6.49 2.46
CA GLN A 182 1.02 -7.42 2.96
C GLN A 182 1.39 -7.17 4.42
N SER A 183 0.68 -6.27 5.12
CA SER A 183 0.90 -6.05 6.55
C SER A 183 0.36 -7.22 7.39
N ASN A 184 1.27 -7.84 8.14
CA ASN A 184 1.07 -9.00 9.03
C ASN A 184 0.83 -10.38 8.38
N LYS A 185 1.60 -10.76 7.36
CA LYS A 185 2.13 -12.14 7.39
C LYS A 185 3.43 -12.10 8.19
N PRO A 186 3.66 -12.98 9.18
CA PRO A 186 4.97 -13.10 9.81
C PRO A 186 6.04 -13.12 8.71
N ILE A 187 7.22 -12.54 8.92
CA ILE A 187 8.36 -12.81 8.03
C ILE A 187 8.59 -14.32 8.15
N VAL A 188 7.98 -15.06 7.25
CA VAL A 188 8.13 -16.49 7.20
C VAL A 188 9.55 -16.68 6.72
N LYS A 189 10.46 -17.03 7.63
CA LYS A 189 11.86 -17.29 7.30
C LYS A 189 11.89 -18.43 6.29
N ARG A 190 12.04 -18.06 5.01
CA ARG A 190 12.12 -19.02 3.91
C ARG A 190 13.48 -19.72 3.94
N PRO A 191 13.54 -21.01 3.57
CA PRO A 191 14.82 -21.68 3.34
C PRO A 191 15.66 -20.92 2.29
N LYS A 192 16.99 -21.02 2.38
CA LYS A 192 17.87 -20.47 1.34
C LYS A 192 17.84 -21.40 0.12
N ALA A 193 17.86 -20.82 -1.08
CA ALA A 193 17.96 -21.59 -2.31
C ALA A 193 19.42 -22.02 -2.56
N ASP A 194 19.64 -23.32 -2.72
CA ASP A 194 20.85 -23.87 -3.32
C ASP A 194 20.59 -24.07 -4.80
N LEU A 195 21.28 -23.29 -5.63
CA LEU A 195 21.02 -23.21 -7.07
C LEU A 195 21.98 -24.09 -7.87
N ASN A 196 21.45 -24.75 -8.88
CA ASN A 196 22.24 -25.39 -9.93
C ASN A 196 22.71 -24.36 -10.97
N ASN A 197 23.52 -24.81 -11.93
CA ASN A 197 24.09 -23.96 -13.00
C ASN A 197 23.03 -23.32 -13.92
N GLN A 198 21.78 -23.74 -13.86
CA GLN A 198 20.66 -23.19 -14.63
C GLN A 198 19.75 -22.27 -13.80
N GLY A 199 20.10 -22.02 -12.54
CA GLY A 199 19.34 -21.17 -11.62
C GLY A 199 18.02 -21.80 -11.12
N GLY A 200 17.87 -23.12 -11.23
CA GLY A 200 16.87 -23.90 -10.50
C GLY A 200 17.45 -24.44 -9.19
N LEU A 201 16.62 -25.04 -8.32
CA LEU A 201 17.13 -25.73 -7.12
C LEU A 201 18.03 -26.91 -7.51
N THR A 202 19.00 -27.26 -6.67
CA THR A 202 19.73 -28.53 -6.80
C THR A 202 18.77 -29.72 -6.70
N SER A 203 19.11 -30.85 -7.33
CA SER A 203 18.31 -32.07 -7.25
C SER A 203 18.11 -32.52 -5.79
N GLU A 204 19.14 -32.38 -4.96
CA GLU A 204 19.10 -32.73 -3.53
C GLU A 204 18.07 -31.87 -2.77
N GLN A 205 18.12 -30.54 -2.93
CA GLN A 205 17.18 -29.65 -2.25
C GLN A 205 15.75 -29.80 -2.79
N SER A 206 15.60 -30.01 -4.10
CA SER A 206 14.32 -30.34 -4.74
C SER A 206 13.70 -31.62 -4.16
N GLN A 207 14.52 -32.67 -3.97
CA GLN A 207 14.10 -33.94 -3.36
C GLN A 207 13.71 -33.77 -1.88
N GLU A 208 14.44 -32.97 -1.11
CA GLU A 208 14.13 -32.70 0.28
C GLU A 208 12.73 -32.08 0.43
N PHE A 209 12.43 -31.02 -0.34
CA PHE A 209 11.10 -30.40 -0.32
C PHE A 209 10.00 -31.37 -0.71
N ARG A 210 10.19 -32.18 -1.76
CA ARG A 210 9.19 -33.17 -2.18
C ARG A 210 8.94 -34.22 -1.11
N LYS A 211 9.99 -34.71 -0.43
CA LYS A 211 9.85 -35.67 0.68
C LYS A 211 9.10 -35.05 1.86
N GLU A 212 9.34 -33.79 2.18
CA GLU A 212 8.61 -33.09 3.26
C GLU A 212 7.12 -32.92 2.94
N LEU A 213 6.78 -32.57 1.70
CA LEU A 213 5.38 -32.53 1.26
C LEU A 213 4.76 -33.93 1.32
N GLU A 214 5.43 -34.94 0.78
CA GLU A 214 4.96 -36.33 0.74
C GLU A 214 4.56 -36.86 2.11
N LYS A 215 5.38 -36.60 3.14
CA LYS A 215 5.09 -36.98 4.54
C LYS A 215 3.79 -36.40 5.08
N SER A 216 3.34 -35.26 4.55
CA SER A 216 2.12 -34.57 4.99
C SER A 216 0.85 -35.09 4.33
N ILE A 217 0.97 -35.90 3.27
CA ILE A 217 -0.18 -36.33 2.48
C ILE A 217 -1.03 -37.33 3.26
N LYS A 218 -2.33 -37.09 3.31
CA LYS A 218 -3.34 -38.00 3.88
C LYS A 218 -4.44 -38.25 2.86
N MET A 219 -4.59 -39.50 2.46
CA MET A 219 -5.68 -39.98 1.60
C MET A 219 -6.79 -40.58 2.47
N ASP A 220 -7.82 -39.80 2.75
CA ASP A 220 -9.00 -40.28 3.48
C ASP A 220 -10.00 -40.87 2.48
N ARG A 221 -9.87 -42.18 2.26
CA ARG A 221 -10.71 -42.92 1.32
C ARG A 221 -12.15 -43.08 1.78
N ALA A 222 -12.41 -42.99 3.09
CA ALA A 222 -13.76 -43.11 3.62
C ALA A 222 -14.57 -41.83 3.32
N ASN A 223 -13.91 -40.68 3.45
CA ASN A 223 -14.54 -39.37 3.23
C ASN A 223 -14.28 -38.78 1.83
N ASN A 224 -13.65 -39.54 0.92
CA ASN A 224 -13.30 -39.06 -0.42
C ASN A 224 -12.52 -37.74 -0.41
N THR A 225 -11.51 -37.63 0.46
CA THR A 225 -10.63 -36.45 0.48
C THR A 225 -9.15 -36.79 0.40
N ILE A 226 -8.38 -35.86 -0.14
CA ILE A 226 -6.93 -35.81 0.01
C ILE A 226 -6.57 -34.52 0.72
N SER A 227 -5.69 -34.58 1.72
CA SER A 227 -5.14 -33.39 2.37
C SER A 227 -3.62 -33.43 2.41
N PHE A 228 -2.99 -32.26 2.37
CA PHE A 228 -1.54 -32.11 2.41
C PHE A 228 -1.15 -30.70 2.88
N TYR A 229 0.07 -30.57 3.39
CA TYR A 229 0.71 -29.30 3.70
C TYR A 229 1.71 -28.96 2.60
N LEU A 230 1.74 -27.72 2.13
CA LEU A 230 2.79 -27.24 1.24
C LEU A 230 3.91 -26.58 2.06
N PRO A 231 5.10 -27.20 2.18
CA PRO A 231 6.25 -26.57 2.85
C PRO A 231 6.65 -25.27 2.18
N LEU A 232 7.22 -24.37 2.98
CA LEU A 232 7.76 -23.11 2.50
C LEU A 232 8.96 -23.33 1.58
N LEU A 233 8.90 -22.76 0.39
CA LEU A 233 9.99 -22.79 -0.57
C LEU A 233 10.88 -21.55 -0.43
N PRO A 234 12.13 -21.60 -0.95
CA PRO A 234 12.98 -20.42 -1.04
C PRO A 234 12.31 -19.28 -1.82
N GLU A 235 12.76 -18.06 -1.56
CA GLU A 235 12.28 -16.89 -2.29
C GLU A 235 12.53 -17.04 -3.81
N GLY A 236 11.53 -16.69 -4.62
CA GLY A 236 11.59 -16.85 -6.09
C GLY A 236 11.19 -18.23 -6.60
N PHE A 237 10.80 -19.15 -5.72
CA PHE A 237 10.29 -20.48 -6.06
C PHE A 237 8.82 -20.65 -5.67
N GLU A 238 8.14 -21.57 -6.34
CA GLU A 238 6.75 -21.92 -6.08
C GLU A 238 6.51 -23.42 -6.31
N TRP A 239 5.41 -23.94 -5.76
CA TRP A 239 4.99 -25.30 -6.02
C TRP A 239 4.32 -25.38 -7.39
N ASP A 240 4.74 -26.36 -8.17
CA ASP A 240 4.05 -26.81 -9.37
C ASP A 240 3.36 -28.13 -9.02
N ILE A 241 2.03 -28.11 -9.04
CA ILE A 241 1.19 -29.21 -8.58
C ILE A 241 0.09 -29.52 -9.58
N GLY A 242 -0.24 -30.79 -9.71
CA GLY A 242 -1.36 -31.27 -10.49
C GLY A 242 -2.15 -32.30 -9.70
N LEU A 243 -3.47 -32.20 -9.71
CA LEU A 243 -4.36 -33.17 -9.08
C LEU A 243 -5.46 -33.53 -10.07
N ASN A 244 -5.46 -34.78 -10.54
CA ASN A 244 -6.43 -35.26 -11.52
C ASN A 244 -7.02 -36.61 -11.13
N GLN A 245 -8.23 -36.84 -11.63
CA GLN A 245 -8.97 -38.09 -11.50
C GLN A 245 -9.61 -38.45 -12.85
N HIS A 246 -9.70 -39.73 -13.13
CA HIS A 246 -10.23 -40.26 -14.38
C HIS A 246 -11.22 -41.37 -14.09
N PHE A 247 -12.34 -41.40 -14.80
CA PHE A 247 -13.46 -42.29 -14.44
C PHE A 247 -13.81 -43.34 -15.50
N GLY A 248 -13.37 -43.17 -16.75
CA GLY A 248 -13.74 -44.05 -17.86
C GLY A 248 -12.55 -44.44 -18.73
N PRO A 249 -12.79 -45.02 -19.91
CA PRO A 249 -11.75 -45.42 -20.85
C PRO A 249 -11.33 -44.29 -21.81
N LYS A 250 -12.11 -43.20 -21.92
CA LYS A 250 -11.85 -42.11 -22.87
C LYS A 250 -11.11 -40.96 -22.20
N PRO A 251 -10.18 -40.28 -22.89
CA PRO A 251 -9.47 -39.13 -22.33
C PRO A 251 -10.36 -38.05 -21.71
N ASP A 252 -11.53 -37.79 -22.30
CA ASP A 252 -12.50 -36.78 -21.82
C ASP A 252 -13.16 -37.15 -20.47
N ASP A 253 -12.99 -38.38 -20.00
CA ASP A 253 -13.43 -38.82 -18.67
C ASP A 253 -12.45 -38.37 -17.56
N SER A 254 -11.45 -37.55 -17.91
CA SER A 254 -10.47 -36.96 -16.98
C SER A 254 -10.96 -35.61 -16.44
N TYR A 255 -10.80 -35.43 -15.14
CA TYR A 255 -11.14 -34.21 -14.43
C TYR A 255 -9.92 -33.72 -13.65
N TYR A 256 -9.50 -32.49 -13.92
CA TYR A 256 -8.44 -31.81 -13.17
C TYR A 256 -9.09 -31.02 -12.02
N ILE A 257 -8.77 -31.41 -10.80
CA ILE A 257 -9.12 -30.67 -9.58
C ILE A 257 -8.13 -29.51 -9.40
N LEU A 258 -6.85 -29.80 -9.64
CA LEU A 258 -5.79 -28.80 -9.73
C LEU A 258 -5.07 -29.00 -11.06
N HIS A 259 -4.95 -27.91 -11.79
CA HIS A 259 -4.24 -27.84 -13.06
C HIS A 259 -2.88 -27.17 -12.84
N ASP A 260 -1.89 -27.40 -13.70
CA ASP A 260 -0.50 -26.95 -13.47
C ASP A 260 -0.35 -25.40 -13.39
N ASP A 261 -1.37 -24.65 -13.81
CA ASP A 261 -1.50 -23.19 -13.69
C ASP A 261 -2.15 -22.72 -12.37
N ASN A 262 -2.78 -23.63 -11.61
CA ASN A 262 -3.38 -23.33 -10.31
C ASN A 262 -2.33 -23.35 -9.19
N ARG A 263 -1.45 -22.33 -9.20
CA ARG A 263 -0.39 -22.17 -8.20
C ARG A 263 -0.97 -21.93 -6.80
N LEU A 264 -0.83 -22.93 -5.93
CA LEU A 264 -1.20 -22.83 -4.53
C LEU A 264 -0.09 -22.15 -3.72
N ALA A 265 -0.49 -21.34 -2.75
CA ALA A 265 0.44 -20.71 -1.81
C ALA A 265 1.09 -21.76 -0.90
N ASP A 266 2.38 -21.60 -0.63
CA ASP A 266 3.07 -22.42 0.36
C ASP A 266 2.80 -21.97 1.81
N GLY A 267 3.28 -22.76 2.76
CA GLY A 267 3.12 -22.49 4.20
C GLY A 267 1.73 -22.79 4.74
N GLN A 268 0.86 -23.48 3.99
CA GLN A 268 -0.50 -23.80 4.41
C GLN A 268 -0.95 -25.19 3.96
N SER A 269 -1.99 -25.69 4.62
CA SER A 269 -2.60 -27.00 4.33
C SER A 269 -3.82 -26.85 3.44
N TYR A 270 -4.04 -27.87 2.62
CA TYR A 270 -5.16 -27.95 1.69
C TYR A 270 -5.86 -29.28 1.81
N THR A 271 -7.16 -29.28 1.51
CA THR A 271 -7.99 -30.49 1.41
C THR A 271 -8.82 -30.39 0.14
N PHE A 272 -8.84 -31.46 -0.65
CA PHE A 272 -9.61 -31.56 -1.89
C PHE A 272 -10.47 -32.81 -1.88
N GLU A 273 -11.64 -32.73 -2.51
CA GLU A 273 -12.50 -33.87 -2.76
C GLU A 273 -11.96 -34.71 -3.91
N VAL A 274 -11.97 -36.03 -3.74
CA VAL A 274 -11.43 -37.02 -4.67
C VAL A 274 -12.28 -38.28 -4.60
N ASP A 275 -12.88 -38.69 -5.73
CA ASP A 275 -13.79 -39.84 -5.80
C ASP A 275 -13.02 -41.18 -5.93
N TYR A 276 -12.35 -41.63 -4.87
CA TYR A 276 -11.49 -42.84 -4.90
C TYR A 276 -12.20 -44.12 -5.37
N ASN A 277 -13.48 -44.24 -5.02
CA ASN A 277 -14.28 -45.42 -5.35
C ASN A 277 -14.69 -45.47 -6.82
N LYS A 278 -14.87 -44.31 -7.46
CA LYS A 278 -15.30 -44.22 -8.86
C LYS A 278 -14.13 -44.14 -9.83
N MET A 279 -13.00 -43.55 -9.43
CA MET A 279 -11.88 -43.34 -10.34
C MET A 279 -11.27 -44.67 -10.82
N THR A 280 -10.87 -44.70 -12.09
CA THR A 280 -10.08 -45.77 -12.71
C THR A 280 -8.58 -45.48 -12.58
N ARG A 281 -8.18 -44.21 -12.71
CA ARG A 281 -6.83 -43.70 -12.42
C ARG A 281 -6.90 -42.27 -11.89
N GLY A 282 -5.85 -41.83 -11.23
CA GLY A 282 -5.73 -40.47 -10.74
C GLY A 282 -4.34 -40.24 -10.16
N TYR A 283 -3.86 -39.01 -10.28
CA TYR A 283 -2.51 -38.65 -9.88
C TYR A 283 -2.50 -37.34 -9.12
N PHE A 284 -1.69 -37.31 -8.06
CA PHE A 284 -1.24 -36.08 -7.43
C PHE A 284 0.25 -35.92 -7.72
N THR A 285 0.58 -34.95 -8.57
CA THR A 285 1.97 -34.64 -8.95
C THR A 285 2.40 -33.35 -8.29
N PHE A 286 3.63 -33.30 -7.80
CA PHE A 286 4.17 -32.10 -7.14
C PHE A 286 5.69 -31.99 -7.28
N GLY A 287 6.18 -30.76 -7.41
CA GLY A 287 7.60 -30.44 -7.35
C GLY A 287 7.83 -28.93 -7.27
N PRO A 288 8.94 -28.48 -6.64
CA PRO A 288 9.29 -27.06 -6.64
C PRO A 288 9.76 -26.63 -8.03
N CYS A 289 9.45 -25.40 -8.41
CA CYS A 289 9.97 -24.79 -9.62
C CYS A 289 10.29 -23.32 -9.37
N LYS A 290 11.12 -22.74 -10.25
CA LYS A 290 11.31 -21.29 -10.27
C LYS A 290 9.99 -20.63 -10.69
N LYS A 291 9.66 -19.51 -10.06
CA LYS A 291 8.40 -18.80 -10.30
C LYS A 291 8.19 -18.51 -11.78
N GLY A 292 7.02 -18.89 -12.30
CA GLY A 292 6.64 -18.72 -13.70
C GLY A 292 7.24 -19.75 -14.67
N LEU A 293 7.93 -20.78 -14.17
CA LEU A 293 8.40 -21.92 -14.97
C LEU A 293 7.69 -23.21 -14.56
N VAL A 294 7.81 -24.24 -15.38
CA VAL A 294 7.36 -25.60 -15.05
C VAL A 294 8.42 -26.37 -14.27
N ARG A 295 7.98 -27.38 -13.50
CA ARG A 295 8.85 -28.20 -12.66
C ARG A 295 9.87 -29.01 -13.44
N ALA A 296 10.99 -29.14 -12.76
CA ALA A 296 12.19 -29.85 -13.13
C ALA A 296 12.05 -31.35 -12.84
N ASP A 297 11.96 -31.62 -11.55
CA ASP A 297 11.85 -32.91 -10.92
C ASP A 297 10.47 -32.94 -10.28
N MET A 298 9.82 -34.11 -10.28
CA MET A 298 8.51 -34.25 -9.69
C MET A 298 8.35 -35.59 -8.98
N THR A 299 7.48 -35.59 -7.99
CA THR A 299 6.95 -36.81 -7.39
C THR A 299 5.51 -36.99 -7.88
N SER A 300 5.15 -38.22 -8.24
CA SER A 300 3.80 -38.60 -8.64
C SER A 300 3.25 -39.64 -7.66
N LEU A 301 2.15 -39.30 -6.99
CA LEU A 301 1.38 -40.21 -6.15
C LEU A 301 0.17 -40.72 -6.94
N ASN A 302 0.10 -42.03 -7.14
CA ASN A 302 -1.06 -42.66 -7.74
C ASN A 302 -2.20 -42.75 -6.71
N LEU A 303 -3.29 -42.02 -6.95
CA LEU A 303 -4.42 -41.92 -6.03
C LEU A 303 -5.21 -43.21 -5.86
N LYS A 304 -5.13 -44.13 -6.84
CA LYS A 304 -5.78 -45.44 -6.74
C LYS A 304 -4.99 -46.38 -5.84
N THR A 305 -3.72 -46.57 -6.16
CA THR A 305 -2.85 -47.59 -5.55
C THR A 305 -2.08 -47.09 -4.33
N GLY A 306 -1.91 -45.78 -4.17
CA GLY A 306 -1.00 -45.17 -3.20
C GLY A 306 0.48 -45.28 -3.57
N LYS A 307 0.81 -45.81 -4.76
CA LYS A 307 2.20 -45.93 -5.21
C LYS A 307 2.79 -44.55 -5.49
N VAL A 308 4.02 -44.32 -5.02
CA VAL A 308 4.80 -43.11 -5.27
C VAL A 308 5.88 -43.41 -6.31
N GLU A 309 6.06 -42.49 -7.25
CA GLU A 309 7.11 -42.54 -8.28
C GLU A 309 7.85 -41.20 -8.33
N TYR A 310 9.17 -41.27 -8.48
CA TYR A 310 10.05 -40.11 -8.51
C TYR A 310 10.61 -39.92 -9.91
N TYR A 311 10.53 -38.70 -10.41
CA TYR A 311 10.98 -38.29 -11.73
C TYR A 311 12.02 -37.20 -11.55
N GLU A 312 13.27 -37.52 -11.82
CA GLU A 312 14.40 -36.59 -11.74
C GLU A 312 14.84 -36.22 -13.16
N ARG A 313 15.25 -34.97 -13.40
CA ARG A 313 15.93 -34.62 -14.65
C ARG A 313 17.25 -35.38 -14.76
N ALA A 314 17.44 -36.05 -15.89
CA ALA A 314 18.78 -36.42 -16.35
C ALA A 314 19.42 -35.13 -16.89
N TRP A 315 20.32 -34.54 -16.12
CA TRP A 315 21.17 -33.45 -16.56
C TRP A 315 22.36 -33.98 -17.35
#